data_AF-A0A2X1ZGZ3-F1
#
_entry.id   AF-A0A2X1ZGZ3-F1
#
_cell.length_a   1.000
_cell.length_b   1.000
_cell.length_c   1.000
_cell.angle_alpha   90.00
_cell.angle_beta   90.00
_cell.angle_gamma   90.00
#
_symmetry.space_group_name_H-M   'P 1'
#
loop_
_entity.id
_entity.type
_entity.pdbx_description
1 polymer ?
#
loop_
_entity_poly.entity_id
_entity_poly.type
_entity_poly.pdbx_seq_one_letter_code
_entity_poly.pdbx_strand_id
1 'polypeptide(L)'
;MFKELRIGLIVGAVLVAVNIVRMSILDSVSIGVTLTVSVTLLTTIVLSKMIGGILPLIAEKIKVDPTIMAGPLITTIVDTLVLFVYFEVATLLIGV
;
A
#
# COMPACT_ATOMS: atom_id res chain seq x y z
N MET A 1 16.49 0.64 1.40
CA MET A 1 15.30 0.59 2.28
C MET A 1 14.88 1.94 2.86
N PHE A 2 15.69 2.64 3.67
CA PHE A 2 15.26 3.91 4.31
C PHE A 2 14.80 5.00 3.33
N LYS A 3 15.43 5.09 2.16
CA LYS A 3 15.01 6.00 1.09
C LYS A 3 13.59 5.68 0.59
N GLU A 4 13.28 4.41 0.38
CA GLU A 4 11.97 3.98 -0.11
C GLU A 4 10.87 4.11 0.95
N LEU A 5 11.20 3.84 2.21
CA LEU A 5 10.28 4.09 3.32
C LEU A 5 9.88 5.58 3.38
N ARG A 6 10.86 6.49 3.28
CA ARG A 6 10.59 7.94 3.26
C ARG A 6 9.75 8.36 2.06
N ILE A 7 10.09 7.86 0.86
CA ILE A 7 9.31 8.16 -0.35
C ILE A 7 7.89 7.59 -0.20
N GLY A 8 7.73 6.37 0.31
CA GLY A 8 6.44 5.74 0.56
C GLY A 8 5.59 6.53 1.56
N LEU A 9 6.19 7.05 2.63
CA LEU A 9 5.49 7.88 3.60
C LEU A 9 5.05 9.22 3.01
N ILE A 10 5.90 9.89 2.23
CA ILE A 10 5.56 11.18 1.59
C ILE A 10 4.43 10.97 0.58
N VAL A 11 4.57 9.98 -0.31
CA VAL A 11 3.55 9.66 -1.32
C VAL A 11 2.25 9.20 -0.66
N GLY A 12 2.35 8.37 0.38
CA GLY A 12 1.21 7.91 1.17
C GLY A 12 0.49 9.07 1.85
N ALA A 13 1.21 9.99 2.50
CA ALA A 13 0.62 11.15 3.15
C ALA A 13 -0.11 12.07 2.17
N VAL A 14 0.47 12.32 1.00
CA VAL A 14 -0.17 13.12 -0.06
C VAL A 14 -1.44 12.44 -0.56
N LEU A 15 -1.39 11.13 -0.84
CA LEU A 15 -2.54 10.39 -1.33
C LEU A 15 -3.66 10.28 -0.28
N VAL A 16 -3.31 10.11 1.00
CA VAL A 16 -4.28 10.16 2.10
C VAL A 16 -4.93 11.54 2.20
N ALA A 17 -4.16 12.63 2.12
CA ALA A 17 -4.71 13.97 2.18
C ALA A 17 -5.70 14.22 1.03
N VAL A 18 -5.36 13.82 -0.19
CA VAL A 18 -6.25 13.90 -1.36
C VAL A 18 -7.49 13.01 -1.16
N ASN A 19 -7.33 11.81 -0.61
CA ASN A 19 -8.44 10.88 -0.38
C ASN A 19 -9.44 11.44 0.66
N ILE A 20 -8.96 12.04 1.75
CA ILE A 20 -9.79 12.69 2.76
C ILE A 20 -10.59 13.85 2.14
N VAL A 21 -9.94 14.70 1.34
CA VAL A 21 -10.62 15.81 0.63
C VAL A 21 -11.66 15.29 -0.35
N ARG A 22 -11.36 14.22 -1.08
CA ARG A 22 -12.32 13.57 -1.99
C ARG A 22 -13.54 13.07 -1.20
N MET A 23 -13.33 12.33 -0.11
CA MET A 23 -14.41 11.74 0.68
C MET A 23 -15.28 12.80 1.36
N SER A 24 -14.70 13.94 1.78
CA SER A 24 -15.46 15.02 2.39
C SER A 24 -16.35 15.78 1.39
N ILE A 25 -15.95 15.87 0.13
CA ILE A 25 -16.71 16.59 -0.91
C ILE A 25 -17.73 15.69 -1.60
N LEU A 26 -17.36 14.45 -1.93
CA LEU A 26 -18.18 13.57 -2.79
C LEU A 26 -19.03 12.56 -2.00
N ASP A 27 -18.47 11.95 -0.96
CA ASP A 27 -19.01 10.68 -0.48
C ASP A 27 -19.77 10.79 0.86
N SER A 28 -19.78 11.94 1.55
CA SER A 28 -20.50 12.17 2.83
C SER A 28 -20.40 10.97 3.81
N VAL A 29 -19.24 10.31 3.83
CA VAL A 29 -19.05 9.05 4.55
C VAL A 29 -18.81 9.32 6.03
N SER A 30 -19.18 8.38 6.88
CA SER A 30 -18.87 8.44 8.30
C SER A 30 -17.36 8.58 8.53
N ILE A 31 -16.99 9.33 9.57
CA ILE A 31 -15.60 9.55 9.97
C ILE A 31 -14.85 8.22 10.19
N GLY A 32 -15.54 7.19 10.68
CA GLY A 32 -14.96 5.86 10.88
C GLY A 32 -14.48 5.22 9.57
N VAL A 33 -15.27 5.29 8.51
CA VAL A 33 -14.89 4.73 7.19
C VAL A 33 -13.76 5.56 6.57
N THR A 34 -13.82 6.88 6.66
CA THR A 34 -12.75 7.77 6.16
C THR A 34 -11.41 7.48 6.83
N LEU A 35 -11.41 7.28 8.14
CA LEU A 35 -10.19 6.95 8.90
C LEU A 35 -9.66 5.56 8.52
N THR A 36 -10.56 4.59 8.38
CA THR A 36 -10.24 3.21 7.95
C THR A 36 -9.56 3.20 6.59
N VAL A 37 -10.18 3.85 5.59
CA VAL A 37 -9.64 3.93 4.23
C VAL A 37 -8.31 4.65 4.23
N SER A 38 -8.17 5.76 4.96
CA SER A 38 -6.94 6.54 5.04
C SER A 38 -5.77 5.74 5.63
N VAL A 39 -5.98 5.05 6.75
CA VAL A 39 -4.96 4.22 7.41
C VAL A 39 -4.57 3.03 6.53
N THR A 40 -5.56 2.40 5.91
CA THR A 40 -5.33 1.30 4.98
C THR A 40 -4.51 1.76 3.77
N LEU A 41 -4.88 2.89 3.16
CA LEU A 41 -4.20 3.45 2.00
C LEU A 41 -2.74 3.79 2.32
N LEU A 42 -2.48 4.40 3.47
CA LEU A 42 -1.10 4.72 3.89
C LEU A 42 -0.25 3.46 4.07
N THR A 43 -0.80 2.48 4.79
CA THR A 43 -0.10 1.22 5.08
C THR A 43 0.22 0.47 3.79
N THR A 44 -0.76 0.34 2.90
CA THR A 44 -0.64 -0.37 1.63
C THR A 44 0.34 0.28 0.67
N ILE A 45 0.39 1.62 0.59
CA ILE A 45 1.37 2.35 -0.24
C ILE A 45 2.80 2.14 0.28
N VAL A 46 3.01 2.26 1.58
CA VAL A 46 4.33 2.05 2.20
C VAL A 46 4.80 0.63 1.95
N LEU A 47 3.93 -0.35 2.18
CA LEU A 47 4.23 -1.77 2.01
C LEU A 47 4.53 -2.10 0.54
N SER A 48 3.73 -1.58 -0.39
CA SER A 48 3.94 -1.73 -1.84
C SER A 48 5.31 -1.19 -2.28
N LYS A 49 5.71 -0.02 -1.77
CA LYS A 49 7.02 0.57 -2.09
C LYS A 49 8.16 -0.28 -1.56
N MET A 50 8.07 -0.74 -0.31
CA MET A 50 9.09 -1.61 0.27
C MET A 50 9.23 -2.92 -0.51
N ILE A 51 8.13 -3.56 -0.88
CA ILE A 51 8.15 -4.83 -1.61
C ILE A 51 8.70 -4.63 -3.03
N GLY A 52 8.29 -3.56 -3.71
CA GLY A 52 8.81 -3.23 -5.04
C GLY A 52 10.33 -3.09 -5.08
N GLY A 53 10.96 -2.58 -4.01
CA GLY A 53 12.41 -2.53 -3.89
C GLY A 53 13.05 -3.82 -3.36
N ILE A 54 12.38 -4.55 -2.46
CA ILE A 54 12.90 -5.80 -1.88
C ILE A 54 12.91 -6.95 -2.88
N LEU A 55 11.86 -7.10 -3.68
CA LEU A 55 11.68 -8.26 -4.56
C LEU A 55 12.84 -8.43 -5.56
N PRO A 56 13.28 -7.38 -6.29
CA PRO A 56 14.41 -7.48 -7.21
C PRO A 56 15.73 -7.81 -6.51
N LEU A 57 15.96 -7.28 -5.30
CA LEU A 57 17.14 -7.60 -4.49
C LEU A 57 17.16 -9.06 -4.03
N ILE A 58 15.99 -9.62 -3.70
CA ILE A 58 15.88 -11.05 -3.38
C ILE A 58 16.14 -11.88 -4.62
N ALA A 59 15.55 -11.51 -5.77
CA ALA A 59 15.71 -12.19 -7.05
C ALA A 59 17.19 -12.33 -7.43
N GLU A 60 17.94 -11.22 -7.34
CA GLU A 60 19.38 -11.20 -7.59
C GLU A 60 20.14 -12.17 -6.68
N LYS A 61 19.79 -12.22 -5.38
CA LYS A 61 20.40 -13.13 -4.41
C LYS A 61 20.13 -14.61 -4.70
N ILE A 62 18.94 -14.94 -5.19
CA ILE A 62 18.58 -16.31 -5.56
C ILE A 62 18.97 -16.68 -7.01
N LYS A 63 19.75 -15.82 -7.69
CA LYS A 63 20.20 -15.97 -9.09
C LYS A 63 19.05 -16.08 -10.10
N VAL A 64 17.91 -15.46 -9.80
CA VAL A 64 16.78 -15.31 -10.72
C VAL A 64 16.88 -13.94 -11.38
N ASP A 65 16.58 -13.87 -12.69
CA ASP A 65 16.64 -12.62 -13.44
C ASP A 65 15.65 -11.58 -12.87
N PRO A 66 16.15 -10.44 -12.34
CA PRO A 66 15.30 -9.38 -11.79
C PRO A 66 14.36 -8.77 -12.85
N THR A 67 14.73 -8.82 -14.13
CA THR A 67 13.95 -8.27 -15.25
C THR A 67 12.62 -9.01 -15.43
N ILE A 68 12.63 -10.32 -15.17
CA ILE A 68 11.42 -11.17 -15.24
C ILE A 68 10.53 -10.92 -14.02
N MET A 69 11.14 -10.72 -12.84
CA MET A 69 10.41 -10.45 -11.60
C MET A 69 9.81 -9.03 -11.56
N ALA A 70 10.48 -8.05 -12.14
CA ALA A 70 10.10 -6.63 -12.06
C ALA A 70 8.77 -6.28 -12.74
N GLY A 71 8.24 -7.16 -13.61
CA GLY A 71 6.97 -6.96 -14.29
C GLY A 71 5.77 -7.54 -13.51
N PRO A 72 5.13 -8.62 -13.99
CA PRO A 72 3.84 -9.10 -13.46
C PRO A 72 3.91 -9.75 -12.07
N LEU A 73 5.09 -10.19 -11.62
CA LEU A 73 5.22 -10.84 -10.33
C LEU A 73 5.12 -9.85 -9.16
N ILE A 74 5.79 -8.68 -9.28
CA ILE A 74 5.70 -7.62 -8.26
C ILE A 74 4.24 -7.24 -8.04
N THR A 75 3.50 -6.96 -9.11
CA THR A 75 2.10 -6.53 -8.99
C THR A 75 1.22 -7.58 -8.35
N THR A 76 1.44 -8.87 -8.63
CA THR A 76 0.66 -9.98 -8.05
C THR A 76 0.90 -10.14 -6.54
N ILE A 77 2.17 -10.09 -6.13
CA ILE A 77 2.55 -10.21 -4.71
C ILE A 77 2.06 -8.99 -3.93
N VAL A 78 2.25 -7.80 -4.49
CA VAL A 78 1.77 -6.56 -3.88
C VAL A 78 0.26 -6.57 -3.75
N ASP A 79 -0.49 -6.94 -4.80
CA ASP A 79 -1.96 -6.99 -4.77
C ASP A 79 -2.47 -7.94 -3.69
N THR A 80 -1.89 -9.13 -3.61
CA THR A 80 -2.23 -10.12 -2.56
C THR A 80 -2.02 -9.53 -1.16
N LEU A 81 -0.86 -8.92 -0.91
CA LEU A 81 -0.52 -8.37 0.42
C LEU A 81 -1.35 -7.12 0.77
N VAL A 82 -1.65 -6.30 -0.22
CA VAL A 82 -2.52 -5.12 -0.06
C VAL A 82 -3.94 -5.56 0.30
N LEU A 83 -4.47 -6.62 -0.32
CA LEU A 83 -5.77 -7.18 0.05
C LEU A 83 -5.77 -7.73 1.47
N PHE A 84 -4.74 -8.45 1.89
CA PHE A 84 -4.60 -8.92 3.28
C PHE A 84 -4.64 -7.75 4.27
N VAL A 85 -3.86 -6.71 4.03
CA VAL A 85 -3.84 -5.51 4.88
C VAL A 85 -5.21 -4.81 4.86
N TYR A 86 -5.86 -4.72 3.71
CA TYR A 86 -7.19 -4.12 3.61
C TYR A 86 -8.22 -4.87 4.45
N PHE A 87 -8.29 -6.20 4.33
CA PHE A 87 -9.24 -7.00 5.12
C PHE A 87 -8.94 -6.94 6.62
N GLU A 88 -7.67 -7.03 7.03
CA GLU A 88 -7.27 -6.85 8.43
C GLU A 88 -7.72 -5.50 9.01
N VAL A 89 -7.46 -4.40 8.28
CA VAL A 89 -7.84 -3.06 8.74
C VAL A 89 -9.35 -2.87 8.72
N ALA A 90 -10.05 -3.44 7.73
CA ALA A 90 -11.51 -3.41 7.66
C ALA A 90 -12.15 -4.19 8.83
N THR A 91 -11.65 -5.38 9.16
CA THR A 91 -12.10 -6.17 10.30
C THR A 91 -11.82 -5.44 11.63
N LEU A 92 -10.63 -4.83 11.79
CA LEU A 92 -10.28 -4.10 13.01
C LEU A 92 -11.13 -2.84 13.26
N LEU A 93 -11.48 -2.09 12.21
CA LEU A 93 -12.11 -0.77 12.35
C LEU A 93 -13.61 -0.76 12.08
N ILE A 94 -14.09 -1.61 11.19
CA ILE A 94 -15.51 -1.69 10.80
C ILE A 94 -16.16 -2.97 11.33
N GLY A 95 -15.38 -3.97 11.74
CA GLY A 95 -15.92 -5.22 12.31
C GLY A 95 -16.56 -6.13 11.26
N VAL A 96 -16.02 -6.13 10.04
CA VAL A 96 -16.39 -7.07 8.97
C VAL A 96 -15.78 -8.44 9.21
#